data_AF-A0A0G1EYA0-F1
#
_entry.id   AF-A0A0G1EYA0-F1
#
_cell.length_a   1.000
_cell.length_b   1.000
_cell.length_c   1.000
_cell.angle_alpha   90.00
_cell.angle_beta   90.00
_cell.angle_gamma   90.00
#
_symmetry.space_group_name_H-M   'P 1'
#
loop_
_entity.id
_entity.type
_entity.pdbx_description
1 polymer ?
#
loop_
_entity_poly.entity_id
_entity_poly.type
_entity_poly.pdbx_seq_one_letter_code
_entity_poly.pdbx_strand_id
1 'polypeptide(L)'
;MPIKSIGSKKIRDILYRMREALHAEEDGAAIAAPQIGESLRIFVVSKKITKTKDLVFINPEIIKASKKKKKVEEGCLSIRWLYGQVKRSEKVTIRAYGETGKQFERGASGLLAQIFQHEMDHLDGILFIDKAENLREIPPAKNIKFVFFGSSQFSRYVLEELELAGFSPALNITSARDPLPIEELKNIQADVFVVASFGKILRKELIELPGYKTLNVHPSLLPRLRGPAPIQGAILEEEELGITIIRMDEKVDHGPILARAKVLITPWPDHYHVVEEKLGRASGKILGA
;
A
#
# COMPACT_ATOMS: atom_id res chain seq x y z
N MET A 1 34.50 -8.31 -9.17
CA MET A 1 35.24 -9.22 -8.25
C MET A 1 36.19 -10.12 -9.03
N PRO A 2 37.27 -10.65 -8.42
CA PRO A 2 38.14 -11.63 -9.07
C PRO A 2 37.38 -12.90 -9.47
N ILE A 3 37.60 -13.43 -10.68
CA ILE A 3 36.90 -14.63 -11.19
C ILE A 3 37.10 -15.84 -10.27
N LYS A 4 38.31 -16.02 -9.72
CA LYS A 4 38.64 -17.09 -8.76
C LYS A 4 37.81 -17.09 -7.47
N SER A 5 37.12 -15.99 -7.17
CA SER A 5 36.27 -15.87 -5.97
C SER A 5 34.82 -16.33 -6.21
N ILE A 6 34.43 -16.51 -7.47
CA ILE A 6 33.11 -17.03 -7.84
C ILE A 6 32.97 -18.47 -7.31
N GLY A 7 31.86 -18.76 -6.64
CA GLY A 7 31.61 -20.07 -6.00
C GLY A 7 32.14 -20.18 -4.56
N SER A 8 32.92 -19.21 -4.07
CA SER A 8 33.32 -19.17 -2.66
C SER A 8 32.10 -19.14 -1.73
N LYS A 9 32.27 -19.61 -0.48
CA LYS A 9 31.19 -19.60 0.53
C LYS A 9 30.57 -18.21 0.67
N LYS A 10 31.41 -17.17 0.77
CA LYS A 10 30.96 -15.76 0.85
C LYS A 10 30.04 -15.37 -0.30
N ILE A 11 30.40 -15.69 -1.55
CA ILE A 11 29.56 -15.34 -2.71
C ILE A 11 28.26 -16.14 -2.72
N ARG A 12 28.28 -17.42 -2.31
CA ARG A 12 27.06 -18.23 -2.19
C ARG A 12 26.10 -17.66 -1.13
N ASP A 13 26.62 -17.22 0.01
CA ASP A 13 25.82 -16.62 1.09
C ASP A 13 25.19 -15.28 0.63
N ILE A 14 25.93 -14.47 -0.13
CA ILE A 14 25.41 -13.23 -0.73
C ILE A 14 24.30 -13.52 -1.74
N LEU A 15 24.50 -14.49 -2.64
CA LEU A 15 23.48 -14.88 -3.61
C LEU A 15 22.22 -15.41 -2.95
N TYR A 16 22.36 -16.14 -1.84
CA TYR A 16 21.22 -16.57 -1.02
C TYR A 16 20.45 -15.35 -0.47
N ARG A 17 21.13 -14.41 0.19
CA ARG A 17 20.51 -13.16 0.68
C ARG A 17 19.80 -12.36 -0.42
N MET A 18 20.41 -12.26 -1.61
CA MET A 18 19.80 -11.58 -2.76
C MET A 18 18.50 -12.26 -3.21
N ARG A 19 18.49 -13.59 -3.28
CA ARG A 19 17.29 -14.36 -3.67
C ARG A 19 16.19 -14.24 -2.63
N GLU A 20 16.53 -14.35 -1.34
CA GLU A 20 15.54 -14.20 -0.26
C GLU A 20 14.89 -12.81 -0.31
N ALA A 21 15.69 -11.75 -0.44
CA ALA A 21 15.19 -10.39 -0.59
C ALA A 21 14.30 -10.23 -1.83
N LEU A 22 14.72 -10.77 -2.98
CA LEU A 22 13.94 -10.69 -4.22
C LEU A 22 12.63 -11.49 -4.15
N HIS A 23 12.62 -12.64 -3.48
CA HIS A 23 11.45 -13.50 -3.38
C HIS A 23 10.44 -13.03 -2.34
N ALA A 24 10.88 -12.28 -1.33
CA ALA A 24 9.99 -11.61 -0.37
C ALA A 24 9.08 -10.58 -1.05
N GLU A 25 9.48 -10.08 -2.22
CA GLU A 25 8.74 -9.06 -2.97
C GLU A 25 7.79 -9.70 -4.00
N GLU A 26 6.50 -9.41 -3.87
CA GLU A 26 5.44 -9.95 -4.74
C GLU A 26 5.68 -9.57 -6.21
N ASP A 27 6.06 -8.32 -6.47
CA ASP A 27 6.35 -7.73 -7.77
C ASP A 27 7.86 -7.72 -8.13
N GLY A 28 8.71 -8.37 -7.33
CA GLY A 28 10.17 -8.40 -7.51
C GLY A 28 10.62 -9.03 -8.84
N ALA A 29 11.10 -8.19 -9.77
CA ALA A 29 11.60 -8.62 -11.08
C ALA A 29 13.11 -8.96 -11.07
N ALA A 30 13.91 -8.15 -10.39
CA ALA A 30 15.34 -8.32 -10.24
C ALA A 30 15.87 -7.54 -9.02
N ILE A 31 17.10 -7.85 -8.59
CA ILE A 31 17.81 -7.13 -7.53
C ILE A 31 19.32 -7.10 -7.78
N ALA A 32 19.95 -5.96 -7.53
CA ALA A 32 21.39 -5.76 -7.56
C ALA A 32 21.99 -5.84 -6.14
N ALA A 33 23.22 -6.35 -6.03
CA ALA A 33 23.89 -6.54 -4.74
C ALA A 33 24.00 -5.25 -3.89
N PRO A 34 24.21 -4.04 -4.48
CA PRO A 34 24.19 -2.80 -3.71
C PRO A 34 22.90 -2.56 -2.93
N GLN A 35 21.75 -3.05 -3.42
CA GLN A 35 20.44 -2.87 -2.75
C GLN A 35 20.32 -3.66 -1.44
N ILE A 36 21.19 -4.64 -1.22
CA ILE A 36 21.28 -5.40 0.05
C ILE A 36 22.55 -5.08 0.85
N GLY A 37 23.21 -3.95 0.53
CA GLY A 37 24.41 -3.46 1.21
C GLY A 37 25.72 -4.09 0.74
N GLU A 38 25.73 -4.85 -0.37
CA GLU A 38 26.93 -5.50 -0.89
C GLU A 38 27.51 -4.73 -2.08
N SER A 39 28.69 -4.14 -1.92
CA SER A 39 29.40 -3.42 -3.00
C SER A 39 30.06 -4.39 -4.00
N LEU A 40 29.23 -5.18 -4.69
CA LEU A 40 29.65 -6.16 -5.69
C LEU A 40 28.88 -5.95 -6.99
N ARG A 41 29.55 -6.19 -8.12
CA ARG A 41 28.92 -6.18 -9.45
C ARG A 41 28.17 -7.50 -9.69
N ILE A 42 27.04 -7.67 -9.00
CA ILE A 42 26.15 -8.83 -9.15
C ILE A 42 24.72 -8.34 -9.22
N PHE A 43 23.92 -8.87 -10.13
CA PHE A 43 22.46 -8.80 -10.04
C PHE A 43 21.82 -10.15 -10.31
N VAL A 44 20.60 -10.32 -9.82
CA VAL A 44 19.78 -11.53 -9.96
C VAL A 44 18.45 -11.16 -10.61
N VAL A 45 18.06 -11.89 -11.65
CA VAL A 45 16.73 -11.77 -12.29
C VAL A 45 15.86 -12.91 -11.81
N SER A 46 14.66 -12.57 -11.32
CA SER A 46 13.70 -13.50 -10.72
C SER A 46 13.20 -14.54 -11.71
N LYS A 47 12.99 -15.77 -11.21
CA LYS A 47 12.27 -16.84 -11.92
C LYS A 47 10.88 -16.43 -12.40
N LYS A 48 10.24 -15.42 -11.78
CA LYS A 48 8.96 -14.84 -12.23
C LYS A 48 9.08 -14.25 -13.65
N ILE A 49 10.24 -13.68 -13.97
CA ILE A 49 10.54 -13.09 -15.28
C ILE A 49 11.07 -14.13 -16.26
N THR A 50 11.98 -14.99 -15.80
CA THR A 50 12.66 -15.99 -16.66
C THR A 50 11.84 -17.26 -16.87
N LYS A 51 10.72 -17.40 -16.14
CA LYS A 51 9.76 -18.52 -16.12
C LYS A 51 10.29 -19.86 -15.62
N THR A 52 11.58 -19.96 -15.32
CA THR A 52 12.22 -21.26 -15.04
C THR A 52 13.03 -21.23 -13.76
N LYS A 53 14.05 -20.38 -13.69
CA LYS A 53 14.96 -20.24 -12.55
C LYS A 53 15.53 -18.85 -12.46
N ASP A 54 15.98 -18.47 -11.28
CA ASP A 54 16.71 -17.22 -11.13
C ASP A 54 17.97 -17.24 -11.99
N LEU A 55 18.28 -16.09 -12.58
CA LEU A 55 19.48 -15.91 -13.39
C LEU A 55 20.40 -14.91 -12.72
N VAL A 56 21.62 -15.36 -12.45
CA VAL A 56 22.64 -14.56 -11.78
C VAL A 56 23.65 -14.06 -12.81
N PHE A 57 23.97 -12.77 -12.69
CA PHE A 57 24.91 -12.08 -13.54
C PHE A 57 26.02 -11.49 -12.68
N ILE A 58 27.20 -12.12 -12.69
CA ILE A 58 28.38 -11.68 -11.96
C ILE A 58 29.34 -10.96 -12.90
N ASN A 59 29.87 -9.81 -12.47
CA ASN A 59 30.66 -8.88 -13.28
C ASN A 59 30.03 -8.61 -14.66
N PRO A 60 28.75 -8.23 -14.73
CA PRO A 60 28.09 -8.00 -16.00
C PRO A 60 28.61 -6.76 -16.73
N GLU A 61 28.54 -6.82 -18.06
CA GLU A 61 28.88 -5.75 -19.00
C GLU A 61 27.89 -5.74 -20.17
N ILE A 62 27.32 -4.58 -20.51
CA ILE A 62 26.52 -4.43 -21.74
C ILE A 62 27.47 -4.25 -22.93
N ILE A 63 27.60 -5.28 -23.75
CA ILE A 63 28.52 -5.28 -24.91
C ILE A 63 27.88 -4.75 -26.20
N LYS A 64 26.54 -4.74 -26.28
CA LYS A 64 25.79 -4.18 -27.40
C LYS A 64 24.49 -3.56 -26.90
N ALA A 65 24.13 -2.39 -27.41
CA ALA A 65 22.84 -1.74 -27.17
C ALA A 65 22.30 -1.16 -28.48
N SER A 66 20.98 -1.26 -28.70
CA SER A 66 20.35 -0.68 -29.88
C SER A 66 20.35 0.85 -29.82
N LYS A 67 20.55 1.49 -30.99
CA LYS A 67 20.36 2.95 -31.15
C LYS A 67 18.92 3.36 -30.89
N LYS A 68 17.96 2.52 -31.31
CA LYS A 68 16.54 2.73 -31.04
C LYS A 68 16.26 2.59 -29.54
N LYS A 69 15.64 3.62 -28.97
CA LYS A 69 15.24 3.72 -27.57
C LYS A 69 13.73 3.88 -27.46
N LYS A 70 13.16 3.44 -26.34
CA LYS A 70 11.74 3.60 -26.01
C LYS A 70 11.63 4.15 -24.59
N LYS A 71 10.61 5.00 -24.34
CA LYS A 71 10.19 5.32 -22.96
C LYS A 71 9.50 4.10 -22.37
N VAL A 72 9.98 3.65 -21.22
CA VAL A 72 9.41 2.52 -20.47
C VAL A 72 9.08 2.99 -19.07
N GLU A 73 8.03 2.43 -18.49
CA GLU A 73 7.65 2.66 -17.10
C GLU A 73 8.59 1.86 -16.19
N GLU A 74 9.22 2.51 -15.22
CA GLU A 74 10.11 1.90 -14.23
C GLU A 74 9.64 2.22 -12.81
N GLY A 75 9.83 1.25 -11.92
CA GLY A 75 9.84 1.39 -10.47
C GLY A 75 11.05 0.64 -9.92
N CYS A 76 11.30 0.72 -8.61
CA CYS A 76 12.49 0.12 -8.00
C CYS A 76 12.20 -0.41 -6.59
N LEU A 77 12.77 -1.57 -6.23
CA LEU A 77 12.66 -2.12 -4.88
C LEU A 77 13.30 -1.21 -3.81
N SER A 78 14.30 -0.40 -4.18
CA SER A 78 14.93 0.56 -3.27
C SER A 78 14.15 1.86 -3.07
N ILE A 79 13.24 2.20 -4.00
CA ILE A 79 12.42 3.42 -3.94
C ILE A 79 10.98 3.00 -4.20
N ARG A 80 10.36 2.48 -3.15
CA ARG A 80 8.99 1.96 -3.24
C ARG A 80 8.01 3.07 -3.59
N TRP A 81 6.98 2.68 -4.33
CA TRP A 81 5.81 3.51 -4.69
C TRP A 81 6.08 4.62 -5.69
N LEU A 82 7.34 4.93 -5.98
CA LEU A 82 7.67 5.90 -7.00
C LEU A 82 7.86 5.20 -8.34
N TYR A 83 7.15 5.71 -9.36
CA TYR A 83 7.24 5.23 -10.73
C TYR A 83 7.51 6.40 -11.67
N GLY A 84 8.19 6.13 -12.78
CA GLY A 84 8.47 7.15 -13.79
C GLY A 84 8.88 6.56 -15.13
N GLN A 85 9.02 7.42 -16.12
CA GLN A 85 9.35 7.03 -17.48
C GLN A 85 10.84 7.22 -17.76
N VAL A 86 11.54 6.14 -18.12
CA VAL A 86 12.97 6.18 -18.45
C VAL A 86 13.17 5.79 -19.92
N LYS A 87 14.06 6.48 -20.64
CA LYS A 87 14.44 6.10 -22.01
C LYS A 87 15.49 4.99 -22.00
N ARG A 88 15.11 3.78 -22.40
CA ARG A 88 15.99 2.60 -22.49
C ARG A 88 16.17 2.14 -23.93
N SER A 89 17.32 1.52 -24.24
CA SER A 89 17.53 0.83 -25.52
C SER A 89 16.59 -0.37 -25.63
N GLU A 90 15.94 -0.56 -26.78
CA GLU A 90 14.97 -1.65 -26.98
C GLU A 90 15.60 -3.05 -26.94
N LYS A 91 16.88 -3.17 -27.29
CA LYS A 91 17.64 -4.41 -27.26
C LYS A 91 19.01 -4.17 -26.65
N VAL A 92 19.46 -5.10 -25.81
CA VAL A 92 20.81 -5.12 -25.25
C VAL A 92 21.37 -6.53 -25.27
N THR A 93 22.70 -6.67 -25.35
CA THR A 93 23.40 -7.93 -25.12
C THR A 93 24.33 -7.73 -23.93
N ILE A 94 24.19 -8.59 -22.93
CA ILE A 94 25.01 -8.56 -21.73
C ILE A 94 25.99 -9.74 -21.75
N ARG A 95 27.22 -9.50 -21.31
CA ARG A 95 28.23 -10.52 -21.03
C ARG A 95 28.43 -10.58 -19.53
N ALA A 96 28.42 -11.77 -18.95
CA ALA A 96 28.56 -11.95 -17.50
C ALA A 96 29.12 -13.33 -17.17
N TYR A 97 29.43 -13.55 -15.90
CA TYR A 97 29.72 -14.87 -15.34
C TYR A 97 28.50 -15.39 -14.57
N GLY A 98 28.21 -16.68 -14.71
CA GLY A 98 27.20 -17.35 -13.89
C GLY A 98 27.75 -17.76 -12.52
N GLU A 99 26.90 -18.36 -11.70
CA GLU A 99 27.23 -18.82 -10.33
C GLU A 99 28.35 -19.85 -10.29
N THR A 100 28.55 -20.59 -11.39
CA THR A 100 29.60 -21.59 -11.56
C THR A 100 30.92 -20.99 -12.07
N GLY A 101 30.98 -19.68 -12.29
CA GLY A 101 32.15 -19.01 -12.87
C GLY A 101 32.28 -19.17 -14.38
N LYS A 102 31.32 -19.82 -15.06
CA LYS A 102 31.29 -19.89 -16.52
C LYS A 102 30.81 -18.56 -17.11
N GLN A 103 31.56 -18.04 -18.08
CA GLN A 103 31.17 -16.86 -18.83
C GLN A 103 30.06 -17.18 -19.83
N PHE A 104 29.14 -16.25 -20.02
CA PHE A 104 28.10 -16.34 -21.02
C PHE A 104 27.73 -14.96 -21.58
N GLU A 105 27.09 -14.96 -22.74
CA GLU A 105 26.47 -13.78 -23.34
C GLU A 105 24.97 -14.02 -23.48
N ARG A 106 24.17 -12.95 -23.33
CA ARG A 106 22.72 -13.03 -23.46
C ARG A 106 22.13 -11.78 -24.08
N GLY A 107 21.48 -11.96 -25.23
CA GLY A 107 20.64 -10.94 -25.84
C GLY A 107 19.30 -10.84 -25.13
N ALA A 108 18.78 -9.62 -25.00
CA ALA A 108 17.48 -9.32 -24.41
C ALA A 108 16.77 -8.23 -25.21
N SER A 109 15.43 -8.29 -25.18
CA SER A 109 14.52 -7.26 -25.69
C SER A 109 13.36 -7.07 -24.69
N GLY A 110 12.58 -6.00 -24.88
CA GLY A 110 11.41 -5.72 -24.04
C GLY A 110 11.78 -5.59 -22.56
N LEU A 111 10.97 -6.20 -21.68
CA LEU A 111 11.16 -6.12 -20.23
C LEU A 111 12.54 -6.60 -19.76
N LEU A 112 13.07 -7.67 -20.36
CA LEU A 112 14.39 -8.17 -19.94
C LEU A 112 15.52 -7.21 -20.32
N ALA A 113 15.40 -6.50 -21.45
CA ALA A 113 16.37 -5.47 -21.82
C ALA A 113 16.31 -4.26 -20.88
N GLN A 114 15.09 -3.88 -20.45
CA GLN A 114 14.88 -2.86 -19.44
C GLN A 114 15.53 -3.26 -18.11
N ILE A 115 15.24 -4.47 -17.61
CA ILE A 115 15.83 -5.01 -16.37
C ILE A 115 17.35 -4.97 -16.44
N PHE A 116 17.99 -5.47 -17.51
CA PHE A 116 19.45 -5.44 -17.60
C PHE A 116 20.02 -4.03 -17.51
N GLN A 117 19.39 -3.04 -18.15
CA GLN A 117 19.85 -1.66 -18.08
C GLN A 117 19.62 -1.04 -16.70
N HIS A 118 18.51 -1.39 -16.03
CA HIS A 118 18.20 -0.92 -14.68
C HIS A 118 19.16 -1.49 -13.64
N GLU A 119 19.41 -2.81 -13.67
CA GLU A 119 20.33 -3.44 -12.73
C GLU A 119 21.77 -2.96 -12.95
N MET A 120 22.17 -2.71 -14.20
CA MET A 120 23.49 -2.13 -14.50
C MET A 120 23.63 -0.72 -13.91
N ASP A 121 22.57 0.10 -13.95
CA ASP A 121 22.58 1.41 -13.29
C ASP A 121 22.82 1.29 -11.78
N HIS A 122 22.16 0.35 -11.10
CA HIS A 122 22.42 0.08 -9.68
C HIS A 122 23.88 -0.30 -9.41
N LEU A 123 24.50 -1.10 -10.28
CA LEU A 123 25.91 -1.47 -10.15
C LEU A 123 26.87 -0.29 -10.35
N ASP A 124 26.40 0.76 -11.02
CA ASP A 124 27.12 2.01 -11.25
C ASP A 124 26.69 3.14 -10.29
N GLY A 125 25.86 2.82 -9.29
CA GLY A 125 25.40 3.78 -8.27
C GLY A 125 24.34 4.78 -8.76
N ILE A 126 23.65 4.45 -9.86
CA ILE A 126 22.63 5.29 -10.48
C ILE A 126 21.25 4.73 -10.16
N LEU A 127 20.31 5.58 -9.78
CA LEU A 127 18.91 5.23 -9.56
C LEU A 127 18.06 5.65 -10.76
N PHE A 128 16.94 4.96 -10.97
CA PHE A 128 16.06 5.30 -12.11
C PHE A 128 15.52 6.74 -12.02
N ILE A 129 15.34 7.27 -10.80
CA ILE A 129 14.90 8.65 -10.54
C ILE A 129 15.87 9.71 -11.07
N ASP A 130 17.16 9.37 -11.23
CA ASP A 130 18.16 10.25 -11.81
C ASP A 130 17.94 10.46 -13.32
N LYS A 131 17.15 9.58 -13.95
CA LYS A 131 16.88 9.54 -15.40
C LYS A 131 15.40 9.68 -15.76
N ALA A 132 14.52 9.57 -14.77
CA ALA A 132 13.08 9.46 -14.99
C ALA A 132 12.45 10.82 -15.30
N GLU A 133 11.52 10.80 -16.24
CA GLU A 133 10.56 11.87 -16.49
C GLU A 133 9.18 11.44 -15.94
N ASN A 134 8.27 12.39 -15.71
CA ASN A 134 6.89 12.11 -15.27
C ASN A 134 6.81 11.23 -14.01
N LEU A 135 7.61 11.56 -12.99
CA LEU A 135 7.58 10.88 -11.71
C LEU A 135 6.19 11.00 -11.06
N ARG A 136 5.69 9.87 -10.58
CA ARG A 136 4.42 9.77 -9.87
C ARG A 136 4.52 8.78 -8.74
N GLU A 137 3.93 9.15 -7.61
CA GLU A 137 3.72 8.22 -6.51
C GLU A 137 2.47 7.40 -6.81
N ILE A 138 2.65 6.10 -6.89
CA ILE A 138 1.61 5.08 -6.91
C ILE A 138 1.80 4.29 -5.62
N PRO A 139 1.26 4.76 -4.49
CA PRO A 139 1.19 3.95 -3.28
C PRO A 139 0.51 2.63 -3.62
N PRO A 140 0.81 1.53 -2.88
CA PRO A 140 0.08 0.30 -3.10
C PRO A 140 -1.39 0.65 -2.93
N ALA A 141 -2.25 0.21 -3.86
CA ALA A 141 -3.69 0.24 -3.63
C ALA A 141 -3.89 -0.32 -2.21
N LYS A 142 -4.50 0.46 -1.31
CA LYS A 142 -4.53 0.14 0.12
C LYS A 142 -5.23 -1.22 0.24
N ASN A 143 -4.46 -2.32 0.26
CA ASN A 143 -4.91 -3.70 0.48
C ASN A 143 -5.30 -3.85 1.96
N ILE A 144 -6.04 -2.87 2.49
CA ILE A 144 -6.64 -2.90 3.79
C ILE A 144 -7.94 -3.66 3.60
N LYS A 145 -7.94 -4.90 4.04
CA LYS A 145 -9.15 -5.70 4.14
C LYS A 145 -9.92 -5.21 5.35
N PHE A 146 -11.03 -4.53 5.15
CA PHE A 146 -11.86 -4.04 6.26
C PHE A 146 -13.28 -4.59 6.23
N VAL A 147 -13.90 -4.61 7.41
CA VAL A 147 -15.34 -4.82 7.56
C VAL A 147 -15.99 -3.52 7.98
N PHE A 148 -17.10 -3.18 7.33
CA PHE A 148 -17.87 -1.97 7.62
C PHE A 148 -19.14 -2.31 8.39
N PHE A 149 -19.40 -1.60 9.49
CA PHE A 149 -20.60 -1.74 10.31
C PHE A 149 -21.37 -0.41 10.27
N GLY A 150 -22.54 -0.40 9.64
CA GLY A 150 -23.33 0.83 9.51
C GLY A 150 -24.79 0.56 9.18
N SER A 151 -25.71 1.14 9.94
CA SER A 151 -27.16 0.87 9.82
C SER A 151 -28.02 2.12 9.57
N SER A 152 -27.39 3.26 9.24
CA SER A 152 -28.05 4.56 9.05
C SER A 152 -27.67 5.23 7.74
N GLN A 153 -28.39 6.31 7.37
CA GLN A 153 -28.01 7.13 6.21
C GLN A 153 -26.63 7.75 6.37
N PHE A 154 -26.29 8.25 7.56
CA PHE A 154 -24.94 8.70 7.89
C PHE A 154 -23.86 7.68 7.47
N SER A 155 -24.04 6.41 7.85
CA SER A 155 -23.08 5.36 7.53
C SER A 155 -22.96 5.05 6.03
N ARG A 156 -24.02 5.27 5.25
CA ARG A 156 -23.97 5.12 3.79
C ARG A 156 -23.11 6.19 3.15
N TYR A 157 -23.25 7.45 3.55
CA TYR A 157 -22.39 8.53 3.07
C TYR A 157 -20.91 8.29 3.40
N VAL A 158 -20.62 7.73 4.59
CA VAL A 158 -19.24 7.35 4.95
C VAL A 158 -18.70 6.28 3.99
N LEU A 159 -19.49 5.22 3.75
CA LEU A 159 -19.06 4.11 2.88
C LEU A 159 -18.91 4.55 1.42
N GLU A 160 -19.82 5.36 0.88
CA GLU A 160 -19.74 5.90 -0.48
C GLU A 160 -18.42 6.65 -0.71
N GLU A 161 -17.98 7.49 0.23
CA GLU A 161 -16.71 8.21 0.10
C GLU A 161 -15.48 7.29 0.20
N LEU A 162 -15.55 6.22 1.01
CA LEU A 162 -14.52 5.19 1.03
C LEU A 162 -14.45 4.47 -0.33
N GLU A 163 -15.58 4.13 -0.92
CA GLU A 163 -15.66 3.51 -2.26
C GLU A 163 -15.11 4.43 -3.35
N LEU A 164 -15.44 5.73 -3.29
CA LEU A 164 -14.87 6.75 -4.18
C LEU A 164 -13.35 6.90 -4.00
N ALA A 165 -12.84 6.70 -2.78
CA ALA A 165 -11.40 6.69 -2.49
C ALA A 165 -10.71 5.35 -2.86
N GLY A 166 -11.44 4.40 -3.44
CA GLY A 166 -10.90 3.12 -3.92
C GLY A 166 -10.88 2.00 -2.89
N PHE A 167 -11.62 2.13 -1.78
CA PHE A 167 -11.75 1.09 -0.76
C PHE A 167 -13.07 0.35 -0.91
N SER A 168 -13.03 -0.98 -0.86
CA SER A 168 -14.26 -1.80 -0.81
C SER A 168 -14.23 -2.71 0.41
N PRO A 169 -15.32 -2.78 1.20
CA PRO A 169 -15.36 -3.64 2.38
C PRO A 169 -15.38 -5.10 1.96
N ALA A 170 -14.65 -5.94 2.70
CA ALA A 170 -14.74 -7.39 2.57
C ALA A 170 -16.10 -7.92 3.05
N LEU A 171 -16.72 -7.22 4.00
CA LEU A 171 -18.08 -7.46 4.46
C LEU A 171 -18.70 -6.13 4.91
N ASN A 172 -19.96 -5.90 4.52
CA ASN A 172 -20.75 -4.74 4.92
C ASN A 172 -21.94 -5.19 5.76
N ILE A 173 -21.92 -4.89 7.07
CA ILE A 173 -22.98 -5.22 8.00
C ILE A 173 -23.94 -4.04 8.14
N THR A 174 -25.12 -4.21 7.56
CA THR A 174 -26.11 -3.13 7.42
C THR A 174 -27.21 -3.13 8.48
N SER A 175 -27.31 -4.19 9.29
CA SER A 175 -28.37 -4.37 10.29
C SER A 175 -27.82 -4.45 11.71
N ALA A 176 -28.30 -3.55 12.57
CA ALA A 176 -28.03 -3.57 14.01
C ALA A 176 -28.88 -4.62 14.75
N ARG A 177 -30.04 -4.97 14.17
CA ARG A 177 -31.07 -5.79 14.80
C ARG A 177 -30.72 -7.28 14.69
N ASP A 178 -30.13 -7.68 13.57
CA ASP A 178 -29.82 -9.07 13.31
C ASP A 178 -28.61 -9.55 14.14
N PRO A 179 -28.53 -10.86 14.44
CA PRO A 179 -27.33 -11.46 15.00
C PRO A 179 -26.11 -11.17 14.11
N LEU A 180 -24.97 -10.84 14.73
CA LEU A 180 -23.73 -10.62 13.97
C LEU A 180 -23.18 -11.97 13.46
N PRO A 181 -22.66 -12.03 12.22
CA PRO A 181 -22.07 -13.25 11.65
C PRO A 181 -20.67 -13.49 12.21
N ILE A 182 -20.59 -13.91 13.49
CA ILE A 182 -19.34 -14.00 14.25
C ILE A 182 -18.29 -14.89 13.57
N GLU A 183 -18.68 -16.04 13.03
CA GLU A 183 -17.73 -16.96 12.39
C GLU A 183 -17.18 -16.40 11.07
N GLU A 184 -18.01 -15.69 10.30
CA GLU A 184 -17.56 -15.01 9.09
C GLU A 184 -16.58 -13.88 9.42
N LEU A 185 -16.90 -13.06 10.43
CA LEU A 185 -16.03 -11.98 10.92
C LEU A 185 -14.63 -12.49 11.32
N LYS A 186 -14.55 -13.67 11.95
CA LYS A 186 -13.26 -14.31 12.29
C LYS A 186 -12.52 -14.80 11.04
N ASN A 187 -13.23 -15.39 10.08
CA ASN A 187 -12.63 -15.97 8.88
C ASN A 187 -12.13 -14.93 7.87
N ILE A 188 -12.73 -13.74 7.85
CA ILE A 188 -12.31 -12.64 6.97
C ILE A 188 -10.85 -12.25 7.23
N GLN A 189 -10.38 -12.34 8.48
CA GLN A 189 -9.06 -11.85 8.91
C GLN A 189 -8.84 -10.39 8.49
N ALA A 190 -9.76 -9.52 8.90
CA ALA A 190 -9.71 -8.10 8.56
C ALA A 190 -8.54 -7.39 9.25
N ASP A 191 -7.93 -6.45 8.54
CA ASP A 191 -6.93 -5.54 9.07
C ASP A 191 -7.56 -4.56 10.05
N VAL A 192 -8.76 -4.06 9.74
CA VAL A 192 -9.48 -3.06 10.54
C VAL A 192 -10.99 -3.26 10.44
N PHE A 193 -11.72 -2.95 11.51
CA PHE A 193 -13.17 -2.79 11.46
C PHE A 193 -13.50 -1.30 11.53
N VAL A 194 -14.48 -0.87 10.73
CA VAL A 194 -14.97 0.51 10.70
C VAL A 194 -16.43 0.51 11.12
N VAL A 195 -16.73 1.24 12.20
CA VAL A 195 -18.08 1.44 12.71
C VAL A 195 -18.51 2.86 12.44
N ALA A 196 -19.67 3.04 11.82
CA ALA A 196 -20.30 4.34 11.63
C ALA A 196 -21.79 4.22 11.97
N SER A 197 -22.24 4.85 13.05
CA SER A 197 -23.67 4.91 13.42
C SER A 197 -24.38 3.54 13.36
N PHE A 198 -23.76 2.49 13.90
CA PHE A 198 -24.27 1.12 13.76
C PHE A 198 -25.43 0.76 14.71
N GLY A 199 -25.61 1.48 15.82
CA GLY A 199 -26.77 1.28 16.72
C GLY A 199 -26.76 0.00 17.56
N LYS A 200 -25.65 -0.76 17.54
CA LYS A 200 -25.43 -1.95 18.38
C LYS A 200 -24.07 -1.86 19.06
N ILE A 201 -24.02 -2.16 20.36
CA ILE A 201 -22.75 -2.22 21.10
C ILE A 201 -22.00 -3.48 20.69
N LEU A 202 -20.75 -3.32 20.25
CA LEU A 202 -19.84 -4.42 19.97
C LEU A 202 -19.16 -4.87 21.27
N ARG A 203 -19.08 -6.18 21.49
CA ARG A 203 -18.36 -6.73 22.65
C ARG A 203 -16.85 -6.58 22.46
N LYS A 204 -16.09 -6.57 23.55
CA LYS A 204 -14.64 -6.39 23.55
C LYS A 204 -13.93 -7.35 22.59
N GLU A 205 -14.35 -8.61 22.56
CA GLU A 205 -13.73 -9.64 21.72
C GLU A 205 -13.85 -9.30 20.24
N LEU A 206 -14.92 -8.61 19.83
CA LEU A 206 -15.10 -8.16 18.45
C LEU A 206 -14.33 -6.87 18.17
N ILE A 207 -14.33 -5.93 19.11
CA ILE A 207 -13.59 -4.65 18.96
C ILE A 207 -12.09 -4.91 18.77
N GLU A 208 -11.58 -5.95 19.45
CA GLU A 208 -10.16 -6.33 19.44
C GLU A 208 -9.77 -7.33 18.34
N LEU A 209 -10.75 -7.89 17.61
CA LEU A 209 -10.56 -8.95 16.61
C LEU A 209 -9.64 -8.57 15.44
N PRO A 210 -9.81 -7.42 14.76
CA PRO A 210 -8.93 -7.03 13.65
C PRO A 210 -7.55 -6.54 14.15
N GLY A 211 -6.52 -6.67 13.30
CA GLY A 211 -5.12 -6.35 13.65
C GLY A 211 -4.91 -4.92 14.12
N TYR A 212 -5.47 -3.95 13.40
CA TYR A 212 -5.47 -2.52 13.74
C TYR A 212 -6.65 -2.09 14.63
N LYS A 213 -7.36 -3.06 15.22
CA LYS A 213 -8.52 -2.84 16.09
C LYS A 213 -9.69 -2.19 15.35
N THR A 214 -10.74 -1.84 16.09
CA THR A 214 -11.95 -1.25 15.54
C THR A 214 -11.93 0.27 15.67
N LEU A 215 -12.27 0.96 14.59
CA LEU A 215 -12.43 2.41 14.53
C LEU A 215 -13.92 2.76 14.59
N ASN A 216 -14.25 3.84 15.31
CA ASN A 216 -15.58 4.44 15.27
C ASN A 216 -15.50 5.85 14.65
N VAL A 217 -16.43 6.11 13.74
CA VAL A 217 -16.69 7.41 13.14
C VAL A 217 -17.77 8.10 13.96
N HIS A 218 -17.42 9.20 14.62
CA HIS A 218 -18.35 9.96 15.45
C HIS A 218 -18.58 11.37 14.88
N PRO A 219 -19.84 11.77 14.58
CA PRO A 219 -20.14 13.05 13.94
C PRO A 219 -20.26 14.21 14.96
N SER A 220 -19.24 14.35 15.80
CA SER A 220 -19.01 15.54 16.62
C SER A 220 -17.52 15.72 16.88
N LEU A 221 -17.15 16.88 17.44
CA LEU A 221 -15.81 17.14 17.96
C LEU A 221 -15.70 16.58 19.38
N LEU A 222 -15.37 15.29 19.52
CA LEU A 222 -15.19 14.65 20.82
C LEU A 222 -14.16 15.42 21.69
N PRO A 223 -14.37 15.47 23.02
CA PRO A 223 -15.37 14.73 23.81
C PRO A 223 -16.78 15.35 23.86
N ARG A 224 -17.07 16.42 23.11
CA ARG A 224 -18.41 17.01 23.07
C ARG A 224 -19.41 16.08 22.38
N LEU A 225 -20.65 16.08 22.86
CA LEU A 225 -21.77 15.34 22.27
C LEU A 225 -21.49 13.83 22.07
N ARG A 226 -21.01 13.15 23.12
CA ARG A 226 -20.97 11.67 23.15
C ARG A 226 -22.39 11.09 23.12
N GLY A 227 -22.49 9.84 22.69
CA GLY A 227 -23.72 9.08 22.73
C GLY A 227 -24.46 9.05 21.39
N PRO A 228 -25.75 8.68 21.40
CA PRO A 228 -26.42 8.20 20.19
C PRO A 228 -27.01 9.30 19.30
N ALA A 229 -27.09 10.55 19.76
CA ALA A 229 -27.72 11.66 19.02
C ALA A 229 -26.81 12.89 18.82
N PRO A 230 -25.56 12.72 18.36
CA PRO A 230 -24.58 13.81 18.24
C PRO A 230 -25.01 14.88 17.23
N ILE A 231 -25.65 14.51 16.12
CA ILE A 231 -26.04 15.47 15.07
C ILE A 231 -27.17 16.38 15.57
N GLN A 232 -28.16 15.81 16.26
CA GLN A 232 -29.26 16.56 16.86
C GLN A 232 -28.74 17.52 17.94
N GLY A 233 -27.87 17.03 18.82
CA GLY A 233 -27.22 17.87 19.83
C GLY A 233 -26.42 19.00 19.20
N ALA A 234 -25.71 18.73 18.09
CA ALA A 234 -24.92 19.74 17.41
C ALA A 234 -25.78 20.86 16.81
N ILE A 235 -26.90 20.51 16.16
CA ILE A 235 -27.86 21.49 15.62
C ILE A 235 -28.45 22.39 16.71
N LEU A 236 -28.65 21.87 17.92
CA LEU A 236 -29.27 22.59 19.02
C LEU A 236 -28.29 23.44 19.84
N GLU A 237 -27.05 22.98 20.01
CA GLU A 237 -26.15 23.48 21.06
C GLU A 237 -24.78 23.94 20.55
N GLU A 238 -24.39 23.63 19.30
CA GLU A 238 -23.04 23.88 18.81
C GLU A 238 -22.98 24.97 17.73
N GLU A 239 -21.98 25.84 17.84
CA GLU A 239 -21.59 26.77 16.78
C GLU A 239 -20.57 26.14 15.81
N GLU A 240 -19.81 25.16 16.31
CA GLU A 240 -18.77 24.49 15.54
C GLU A 240 -19.10 23.02 15.32
N LEU A 241 -19.11 22.63 14.05
CA LEU A 241 -19.30 21.25 13.64
C LEU A 241 -17.98 20.55 13.35
N GLY A 242 -18.00 19.24 13.51
CA GLY A 242 -16.90 18.41 13.09
C GLY A 242 -17.15 16.94 13.31
N ILE A 243 -16.14 16.18 12.96
CA ILE A 243 -16.13 14.73 13.01
C ILE A 243 -14.89 14.28 13.76
N THR A 244 -14.97 13.11 14.40
CA THR A 244 -13.86 12.49 15.10
C THR A 244 -13.77 11.01 14.74
N ILE A 245 -12.56 10.54 14.45
CA ILE A 245 -12.24 9.12 14.34
C ILE A 245 -11.56 8.69 15.63
N ILE A 246 -12.13 7.69 16.30
CA ILE A 246 -11.55 7.11 17.52
C ILE A 246 -11.24 5.65 17.30
N ARG A 247 -10.24 5.14 18.01
CA ARG A 247 -10.13 3.69 18.24
C ARG A 247 -11.10 3.33 19.36
N MET A 248 -11.98 2.36 19.13
CA MET A 248 -12.96 1.95 20.13
C MET A 248 -12.29 1.30 21.36
N ASP A 249 -12.87 1.53 22.52
CA ASP A 249 -12.67 0.75 23.74
C ASP A 249 -14.04 0.30 24.28
N GLU A 250 -14.06 -0.26 25.50
CA GLU A 250 -15.30 -0.76 26.13
C GLU A 250 -16.30 0.36 26.48
N LYS A 251 -15.88 1.63 26.46
CA LYS A 251 -16.71 2.79 26.80
C LYS A 251 -17.21 3.50 25.53
N VAL A 252 -18.43 4.01 25.60
CA VAL A 252 -19.07 4.72 24.47
C VAL A 252 -18.33 6.03 24.19
N ASP A 253 -17.90 6.21 22.93
CA ASP A 253 -17.26 7.41 22.37
C ASP A 253 -16.08 7.95 23.19
N HIS A 254 -15.34 7.03 23.83
CA HIS A 254 -14.31 7.36 24.81
C HIS A 254 -12.88 7.17 24.33
N GLY A 255 -12.64 6.13 23.52
CA GLY A 255 -11.29 5.70 23.16
C GLY A 255 -10.43 6.75 22.46
N PRO A 256 -9.13 6.48 22.25
CA PRO A 256 -8.18 7.48 21.82
C PRO A 256 -8.56 8.06 20.44
N ILE A 257 -8.54 9.39 20.37
CA ILE A 257 -8.79 10.15 19.14
C ILE A 257 -7.60 9.95 18.21
N LEU A 258 -7.87 9.44 17.00
CA LEU A 258 -6.88 9.24 15.95
C LEU A 258 -6.89 10.41 14.96
N ALA A 259 -8.07 10.93 14.64
CA ALA A 259 -8.24 12.06 13.73
C ALA A 259 -9.46 12.89 14.10
N ARG A 260 -9.44 14.17 13.78
CA ARG A 260 -10.55 15.09 13.99
C ARG A 260 -10.52 16.17 12.92
N ALA A 261 -11.67 16.54 12.38
CA ALA A 261 -11.78 17.63 11.42
C ALA A 261 -13.00 18.50 11.73
N LYS A 262 -12.82 19.82 11.57
CA LYS A 262 -13.94 20.76 11.55
C LYS A 262 -14.64 20.68 10.20
N VAL A 263 -15.96 20.81 10.19
CA VAL A 263 -16.78 20.77 8.97
C VAL A 263 -17.57 22.07 8.90
N LEU A 264 -17.37 22.84 7.84
CA LEU A 264 -18.11 24.08 7.63
C LEU A 264 -19.42 23.78 6.89
N ILE A 265 -20.53 24.19 7.47
CA ILE A 265 -21.87 24.12 6.87
C ILE A 265 -22.41 25.55 6.81
N THR A 266 -22.79 26.02 5.63
CA THR A 266 -23.40 27.34 5.43
C THR A 266 -24.65 27.20 4.56
N PRO A 267 -25.80 27.78 4.98
CA PRO A 267 -26.05 28.46 6.26
C PRO A 267 -26.00 27.50 7.48
N TRP A 268 -25.90 28.04 8.70
CA TRP A 268 -25.91 27.27 9.97
C TRP A 268 -26.81 27.97 11.01
N PRO A 269 -27.67 27.24 11.76
CA PRO A 269 -27.98 25.81 11.62
C PRO A 269 -28.71 25.48 10.32
N ASP A 270 -28.65 24.21 9.91
CA ASP A 270 -29.30 23.69 8.71
C ASP A 270 -30.19 22.48 9.06
N HIS A 271 -30.99 22.01 8.10
CA HIS A 271 -31.85 20.84 8.29
C HIS A 271 -31.02 19.57 8.56
N TYR A 272 -31.52 18.72 9.47
CA TYR A 272 -30.84 17.49 9.90
C TYR A 272 -30.22 16.67 8.76
N HIS A 273 -30.97 16.43 7.68
CA HIS A 273 -30.50 15.61 6.56
C HIS A 273 -29.30 16.23 5.83
N VAL A 274 -29.23 17.56 5.72
CA VAL A 274 -28.09 18.27 5.12
C VAL A 274 -26.86 18.15 6.01
N VAL A 275 -27.05 18.27 7.32
CA VAL A 275 -25.98 18.12 8.31
C VAL A 275 -25.46 16.68 8.33
N GLU A 276 -26.36 15.70 8.33
CA GLU A 276 -26.03 14.28 8.28
C GLU A 276 -25.22 13.91 7.04
N GLU A 277 -25.63 14.38 5.86
CA GLU A 277 -24.88 14.17 4.63
C GLU A 277 -23.49 14.78 4.69
N LYS A 278 -23.38 16.07 5.05
CA LYS A 278 -22.09 16.79 5.06
C LYS A 278 -21.11 16.18 6.05
N LEU A 279 -21.56 15.81 7.25
CA LEU A 279 -20.73 15.15 8.26
C LEU A 279 -20.37 13.71 7.83
N GLY A 280 -21.30 12.97 7.24
CA GLY A 280 -21.04 11.61 6.73
C GLY A 280 -19.98 11.62 5.62
N ARG A 281 -20.10 12.53 4.65
CA ARG A 281 -19.12 12.66 3.58
C ARG A 281 -17.75 13.10 4.09
N ALA A 282 -17.71 14.10 4.99
CA ALA A 282 -16.45 14.54 5.61
C ALA A 282 -15.76 13.40 6.37
N SER A 283 -16.55 12.56 7.04
CA SER A 283 -16.05 11.40 7.78
C SER A 283 -15.43 10.35 6.86
N GLY A 284 -16.07 10.02 5.73
CA GLY A 284 -15.48 9.07 4.78
C GLY A 284 -14.19 9.60 4.14
N LYS A 285 -14.12 10.90 3.83
CA LYS A 285 -12.91 11.55 3.30
C LYS A 285 -11.72 11.49 4.25
N ILE A 286 -11.92 11.80 5.54
CA ILE A 286 -10.82 11.73 6.52
C ILE A 286 -10.35 10.30 6.74
N LEU A 287 -11.27 9.33 6.65
CA LEU A 287 -10.98 7.92 6.88
C LEU A 287 -10.26 7.30 5.68
N GLY A 288 -10.58 7.76 4.47
CA GLY A 288 -9.94 7.31 3.23
C GLY A 288 -8.58 7.96 2.92
N ALA A 289 -8.28 9.11 3.53
CA ALA A 289 -6.98 9.81 3.41
C ALA A 289 -5.81 8.92 3.88
#